data_AF-A0A2D9T2Q4-F1
#
_entry.id   AF-A0A2D9T2Q4-F1
#
_cell.length_a   1.000
_cell.length_b   1.000
_cell.length_c   1.000
_cell.angle_alpha   90.00
_cell.angle_beta   90.00
_cell.angle_gamma   90.00
#
_symmetry.space_group_name_H-M   'P 1'
#
loop_
_entity.id
_entity.type
_entity.pdbx_description
1 polymer ?
#
loop_
_entity_poly.entity_id
_entity_poly.type
_entity_poly.pdbx_seq_one_letter_code
_entity_poly.pdbx_strand_id
1 'polypeptide(L)'
;MVQVNRSRRRPTVFVLEDDPDQQELLCAFFSTRGCRVDAAGSLAEAREELDPSSPHDLYVLDYDLPDGVSFDLLSEGLVQSERSVVISASSALPPRPSGTHYISKPASLEAITAAVTTILWEGWSEAPRSSVMGRRSRPPGEDDTLELVVYISPSSHLTAVALKRLAEVLDGDPADHPAVRIVNIETPEGLDEASHEGVLFTPTLERRAPEPRAWLVGDLTDTDAVRALVER
;
A
#
# COMPACT_ATOMS: atom_id res chain seq x y z
N MET A 1 37.49 5.23 -10.42
CA MET A 1 36.25 5.91 -10.81
C MET A 1 35.68 5.14 -12.00
N VAL A 2 34.81 4.16 -11.75
CA VAL A 2 34.20 3.35 -12.82
C VAL A 2 32.76 3.84 -12.93
N GLN A 3 32.49 4.68 -13.93
CA GLN A 3 31.13 4.95 -14.40
C GLN A 3 30.66 3.68 -15.10
N VAL A 4 29.91 2.84 -14.38
CA VAL A 4 29.16 1.75 -14.99
C VAL A 4 27.97 2.41 -15.67
N ASN A 5 27.98 2.39 -17.00
CA ASN A 5 26.85 2.76 -17.84
C ASN A 5 25.72 1.73 -17.60
N ARG A 6 24.86 1.96 -16.60
CA ARG A 6 23.73 1.08 -16.31
C ARG A 6 22.55 1.48 -17.19
N SER A 7 22.23 0.60 -18.14
CA SER A 7 21.01 0.65 -18.93
C SER A 7 19.79 0.90 -18.04
N ARG A 8 18.97 1.90 -18.41
CA ARG A 8 17.70 2.31 -17.78
C ARG A 8 16.64 1.17 -17.79
N ARG A 9 16.89 0.05 -17.12
CA ARG A 9 15.90 -1.01 -16.97
C ARG A 9 14.97 -0.64 -15.82
N ARG A 10 13.67 -0.86 -16.02
CA ARG A 10 12.67 -0.75 -14.95
C ARG A 10 12.96 -1.81 -13.87
N PRO A 11 13.01 -1.45 -12.59
CA PRO A 11 13.17 -2.42 -11.50
C PRO A 11 12.05 -3.45 -11.52
N THR A 12 12.36 -4.69 -11.17
CA THR A 12 11.38 -5.78 -11.08
C THR A 12 11.02 -6.03 -9.62
N VAL A 13 9.72 -6.00 -9.30
CA VAL A 13 9.17 -6.22 -7.97
C VAL A 13 8.34 -7.50 -7.99
N PHE A 14 8.46 -8.33 -6.97
CA PHE A 14 7.56 -9.46 -6.74
C PHE A 14 6.67 -9.15 -5.53
N VAL A 15 5.35 -9.28 -5.68
CA VAL A 15 4.37 -9.06 -4.60
C VAL A 15 3.75 -10.40 -4.19
N LEU A 16 3.74 -10.69 -2.89
CA LEU A 16 3.05 -11.84 -2.31
C LEU A 16 1.98 -11.34 -1.35
N GLU A 17 0.71 -11.54 -1.68
CA GLU A 17 -0.45 -11.04 -0.92
C GLU A 17 -1.68 -11.86 -1.31
N ASP A 18 -2.37 -12.50 -0.36
CA ASP A 18 -3.49 -13.40 -0.62
C ASP A 18 -4.83 -12.68 -0.84
N ASP A 19 -4.99 -11.49 -0.27
CA ASP A 19 -6.17 -10.67 -0.53
C ASP A 19 -6.06 -10.00 -1.92
N PRO A 20 -6.97 -10.29 -2.88
CA PRO A 20 -6.84 -9.81 -4.24
C PRO A 20 -6.97 -8.28 -4.37
N ASP A 21 -7.75 -7.64 -3.50
CA ASP A 21 -7.92 -6.18 -3.51
C ASP A 21 -6.61 -5.51 -3.03
N GLN A 22 -6.01 -6.05 -1.97
CA GLN A 22 -4.71 -5.62 -1.45
C GLN A 22 -3.56 -5.88 -2.42
N GLN A 23 -3.56 -7.05 -3.08
CA GLN A 23 -2.57 -7.41 -4.09
C GLN A 23 -2.64 -6.46 -5.29
N GLU A 24 -3.84 -6.17 -5.80
CA GLU A 24 -4.05 -5.20 -6.87
C GLU A 24 -3.54 -3.81 -6.44
N LEU A 25 -3.83 -3.41 -5.19
CA LEU A 25 -3.38 -2.14 -4.64
C LEU A 25 -1.85 -2.01 -4.63
N LEU A 26 -1.16 -3.04 -4.11
CA LEU A 26 0.30 -3.11 -4.08
C LEU A 26 0.87 -3.10 -5.50
N CYS A 27 0.31 -3.90 -6.41
CA CYS A 27 0.78 -3.98 -7.78
C CYS A 27 0.72 -2.64 -8.51
N ALA A 28 -0.39 -1.90 -8.41
CA ALA A 28 -0.48 -0.60 -9.05
C ALA A 28 0.34 0.47 -8.31
N PHE A 29 0.49 0.37 -6.98
CA PHE A 29 1.39 1.24 -6.21
C PHE A 29 2.83 1.21 -6.74
N PHE A 30 3.39 0.02 -6.99
CA PHE A 30 4.73 -0.13 -7.56
C PHE A 30 4.77 0.18 -9.06
N SER A 31 3.76 -0.25 -9.83
CA SER A 31 3.72 -0.05 -11.28
C SER A 31 3.68 1.44 -11.66
N THR A 32 2.90 2.26 -10.94
CA THR A 32 2.80 3.72 -11.18
C THR A 32 4.11 4.46 -10.90
N ARG A 33 5.00 3.83 -10.12
CA ARG A 33 6.34 4.31 -9.77
C ARG A 33 7.46 3.75 -10.66
N GLY A 34 7.08 3.11 -11.76
CA GLY A 34 8.00 2.72 -12.84
C GLY A 34 8.52 1.28 -12.76
N CYS A 35 8.07 0.51 -11.77
CA CYS A 35 8.45 -0.90 -11.63
C CYS A 35 7.71 -1.79 -12.64
N ARG A 36 8.30 -2.95 -12.94
CA ARG A 36 7.60 -4.12 -13.48
C ARG A 36 7.23 -5.01 -12.29
N VAL A 37 5.98 -5.39 -12.16
CA VAL A 37 5.49 -6.16 -11.01
C VAL A 37 5.01 -7.53 -11.49
N ASP A 38 5.51 -8.57 -10.83
CA ASP A 38 4.98 -9.93 -10.87
C ASP A 38 4.34 -10.21 -9.50
N ALA A 39 3.32 -11.06 -9.40
CA ALA A 39 2.58 -11.24 -8.15
C ALA A 39 1.99 -12.65 -7.98
N ALA A 40 1.94 -13.11 -6.73
CA ALA A 40 1.35 -14.37 -6.32
C ALA A 40 0.43 -14.19 -5.10
N GLY A 41 -0.67 -14.94 -5.07
CA GLY A 41 -1.64 -14.97 -3.96
C GLY A 41 -1.40 -16.06 -2.91
N SER A 42 -0.35 -16.87 -3.08
CA SER A 42 -0.03 -17.96 -2.17
C SER A 42 1.45 -18.32 -2.23
N LEU A 43 1.98 -19.00 -1.20
CA LEU A 43 3.34 -19.54 -1.23
C LEU A 43 3.48 -20.62 -2.31
N ALA A 44 2.45 -21.42 -2.55
CA ALA A 44 2.45 -22.41 -3.62
C ALA A 44 2.67 -21.76 -5.00
N GLU A 45 1.90 -20.73 -5.33
CA GLU A 45 2.05 -19.97 -6.57
C GLU A 45 3.42 -19.27 -6.65
N ALA A 46 3.87 -18.66 -5.54
CA ALA A 46 5.18 -18.04 -5.50
C ALA A 46 6.32 -19.03 -5.80
N ARG A 47 6.23 -20.28 -5.34
CA ARG A 47 7.22 -21.33 -5.65
C ARG A 47 7.24 -21.72 -7.12
N GLU A 48 6.12 -21.58 -7.83
CA GLU A 48 6.04 -21.87 -9.25
C GLU A 48 6.59 -20.72 -10.11
N GLU A 49 6.39 -19.48 -9.66
CA GLU A 49 6.80 -18.28 -10.39
C GLU A 49 8.24 -17.82 -10.13
N LEU A 50 8.73 -18.02 -8.90
CA LEU A 50 10.04 -17.55 -8.49
C LEU A 50 11.14 -18.43 -9.11
N ASP A 51 12.04 -17.77 -9.85
CA ASP A 51 13.26 -18.39 -10.37
C ASP A 51 14.48 -17.87 -9.59
N PRO A 52 15.13 -18.69 -8.74
CA PRO A 52 16.32 -18.30 -8.01
C PRO A 52 17.49 -17.85 -8.89
N SER A 53 17.51 -18.27 -10.16
CA SER A 53 18.54 -17.86 -11.12
C SER A 53 18.29 -16.48 -11.73
N SER A 54 17.08 -15.93 -11.58
CA SER A 54 16.67 -14.61 -12.04
C SER A 54 15.92 -13.85 -10.94
N PRO A 55 16.59 -13.47 -9.84
CA PRO A 55 15.95 -12.82 -8.71
C PRO A 55 15.42 -11.44 -9.08
N HIS A 56 14.32 -11.05 -8.44
CA HIS A 56 13.78 -9.70 -8.51
C HIS A 56 14.68 -8.69 -7.78
N ASP A 57 14.46 -7.41 -8.06
CA ASP A 57 15.19 -6.32 -7.42
C ASP A 57 14.60 -6.01 -6.03
N LEU A 58 13.31 -6.31 -5.82
CA LEU A 58 12.57 -6.14 -4.58
C LEU A 58 11.50 -7.23 -4.43
N TYR A 59 11.35 -7.74 -3.22
CA TYR A 59 10.25 -8.62 -2.80
C TYR A 59 9.41 -7.88 -1.76
N VAL A 60 8.09 -7.84 -1.97
CA VAL A 60 7.12 -7.27 -1.04
C VAL A 60 6.20 -8.40 -0.62
N LEU A 61 6.28 -8.76 0.66
CA LEU A 61 5.72 -10.01 1.14
C LEU A 61 4.74 -9.72 2.27
N ASP A 62 3.49 -10.15 2.15
CA ASP A 62 2.69 -10.39 3.35
C ASP A 62 3.37 -11.48 4.17
N TYR A 63 3.33 -11.33 5.49
CA TYR A 63 3.96 -12.27 6.40
C TYR A 63 3.13 -13.55 6.57
N ASP A 64 1.83 -13.42 6.88
CA ASP A 64 0.93 -14.53 7.19
C ASP A 64 0.01 -14.79 6.00
N LEU A 65 0.14 -15.94 5.35
CA LEU A 65 -0.72 -16.38 4.25
C LEU A 65 -1.53 -17.63 4.66
N PRO A 66 -2.65 -17.93 3.97
CA PRO A 66 -3.46 -19.12 4.25
C PRO A 66 -2.68 -20.45 4.15
N ASP A 67 -1.61 -20.49 3.35
CA ASP A 67 -0.79 -21.69 3.11
C ASP A 67 0.58 -21.67 3.81
N GLY A 68 0.86 -20.68 4.68
CA GLY A 68 2.06 -20.64 5.51
C GLY A 68 2.56 -19.22 5.78
N VAL A 69 3.87 -19.08 6.02
CA VAL A 69 4.50 -17.76 6.24
C VAL A 69 5.51 -17.45 5.14
N SER A 70 5.62 -16.19 4.72
CA SER A 70 6.54 -15.80 3.63
C SER A 70 8.02 -16.06 3.93
N PHE A 71 8.34 -16.31 5.19
CA PHE A 71 9.68 -16.70 5.64
C PHE A 71 10.14 -18.05 5.16
N ASP A 72 9.20 -18.91 4.82
CA ASP A 72 9.52 -20.20 4.21
C ASP A 72 10.26 -19.97 2.88
N LEU A 73 9.83 -18.97 2.08
CA LEU A 73 10.51 -18.62 0.81
C LEU A 73 11.94 -18.08 1.02
N LEU A 74 12.19 -17.35 2.12
CA LEU A 74 13.54 -16.90 2.49
C LEU A 74 14.42 -18.10 2.85
N SER A 75 13.87 -19.03 3.64
CA SER A 75 14.60 -20.23 4.07
C SER A 75 14.90 -21.20 2.91
N GLU A 76 14.01 -21.24 1.91
CA GLU A 76 14.15 -22.01 0.67
C GLU A 76 15.13 -21.34 -0.32
N GLY A 77 15.52 -20.09 -0.08
CA GLY A 77 16.41 -19.32 -0.96
C GLY A 77 15.75 -18.83 -2.24
N LEU A 78 14.42 -18.83 -2.30
CA LEU A 78 13.64 -18.32 -3.43
C LEU A 78 13.56 -16.79 -3.45
N VAL A 79 13.64 -16.18 -2.26
CA VAL A 79 13.69 -14.72 -2.07
C VAL A 79 14.89 -14.33 -1.21
N GLN A 80 15.35 -13.09 -1.35
CA GLN A 80 16.57 -12.60 -0.70
C GLN A 80 16.23 -11.61 0.41
N SER A 81 16.68 -11.88 1.64
CA SER A 81 16.38 -11.05 2.81
C SER A 81 16.70 -9.58 2.61
N GLU A 82 17.90 -9.27 2.09
CA GLU A 82 18.39 -7.90 1.81
C GLU A 82 17.59 -7.15 0.73
N ARG A 83 16.69 -7.85 0.04
CA ARG A 83 15.79 -7.27 -0.97
C ARG A 83 14.31 -7.41 -0.58
N SER A 84 14.03 -7.76 0.67
CA SER A 84 12.67 -8.09 1.11
C SER A 84 12.12 -7.03 2.07
N VAL A 85 10.93 -6.55 1.75
CA VAL A 85 10.07 -5.78 2.64
C VAL A 85 8.90 -6.68 3.00
N VAL A 86 8.77 -6.98 4.29
CA VAL A 86 7.71 -7.81 4.83
C VAL A 86 6.70 -6.92 5.53
N ILE A 87 5.45 -7.04 5.13
CA ILE A 87 4.32 -6.28 5.66
C ILE A 87 3.45 -7.24 6.48
N SER A 88 3.01 -6.88 7.68
CA SER A 88 2.20 -7.77 8.51
C SER A 88 1.18 -7.04 9.36
N ALA A 89 -0.02 -7.61 9.50
CA ALA A 89 -1.02 -7.15 10.45
C ALA A 89 -0.70 -7.49 11.92
N SER A 90 0.20 -8.45 12.17
CA SER A 90 0.51 -8.92 13.52
C SER A 90 1.57 -8.05 14.20
N SER A 91 1.34 -7.70 15.46
CA SER A 91 2.35 -7.09 16.34
C SER A 91 3.32 -8.13 16.92
N ALA A 92 2.98 -9.42 16.85
CA ALA A 92 3.77 -10.52 17.38
C ALA A 92 4.54 -11.23 16.26
N LEU A 93 5.45 -10.50 15.61
CA LEU A 93 6.27 -11.04 14.53
C LEU A 93 7.39 -11.95 15.07
N PRO A 94 7.78 -13.00 14.33
CA PRO A 94 8.95 -13.79 14.66
C PRO A 94 10.23 -12.93 14.55
N PRO A 95 11.36 -13.41 15.10
CA PRO A 95 12.65 -12.75 14.94
C PRO A 95 12.94 -12.45 13.46
N ARG A 96 13.15 -11.17 13.17
CA ARG A 96 13.43 -10.66 11.83
C ARG A 96 14.76 -11.24 11.30
N PRO A 97 14.78 -11.93 10.14
CA PRO A 97 15.99 -12.34 9.46
C PRO A 97 16.84 -11.11 9.12
N SER A 98 18.16 -11.28 9.23
CA SER A 98 19.11 -10.20 8.91
C SER A 98 18.88 -9.69 7.48
N GLY A 99 18.95 -8.37 7.29
CA GLY A 99 18.73 -7.71 5.99
C GLY A 99 17.27 -7.44 5.61
N THR A 100 16.29 -8.02 6.32
CA THR A 100 14.87 -7.84 5.96
C THR A 100 14.31 -6.55 6.57
N HIS A 101 13.44 -5.85 5.85
CA HIS A 101 12.65 -4.73 6.37
C HIS A 101 11.27 -5.21 6.84
N TYR A 102 10.84 -4.79 8.03
CA TYR A 102 9.53 -5.14 8.60
C TYR A 102 8.66 -3.89 8.73
N ILE A 103 7.41 -3.99 8.29
CA ILE A 103 6.44 -2.91 8.37
C ILE A 103 5.10 -3.48 8.85
N SER A 104 4.46 -2.84 9.81
CA SER A 104 3.13 -3.24 10.27
C SER A 104 2.04 -2.66 9.35
N LYS A 105 0.96 -3.41 9.11
CA LYS A 105 -0.28 -2.92 8.50
C LYS A 105 -1.11 -2.19 9.58
N PRO A 106 -1.80 -1.07 9.26
CA PRO A 106 -1.62 -0.27 8.06
C PRO A 106 -0.23 0.40 8.03
N ALA A 107 0.47 0.25 6.91
CA ALA A 107 1.82 0.80 6.71
C ALA A 107 1.76 2.30 6.42
N SER A 108 2.59 3.10 7.08
CA SER A 108 2.75 4.49 6.63
C SER A 108 3.48 4.52 5.28
N LEU A 109 3.01 5.38 4.37
CA LEU A 109 3.63 5.46 3.05
C LEU A 109 5.11 5.92 3.12
N GLU A 110 5.47 6.68 4.15
CA GLU A 110 6.85 7.04 4.45
C GLU A 110 7.70 5.82 4.84
N ALA A 111 7.17 4.90 5.66
CA ALA A 111 7.89 3.70 6.07
C ALA A 111 8.19 2.77 4.90
N ILE A 112 7.20 2.53 4.02
CA ILE A 112 7.43 1.71 2.82
C ILE A 112 8.39 2.40 1.85
N THR A 113 8.28 3.72 1.68
CA THR A 113 9.22 4.48 0.82
C THR A 113 10.64 4.41 1.37
N ALA A 114 10.83 4.55 2.68
CA ALA A 114 12.15 4.44 3.30
C ALA A 114 12.75 3.04 3.14
N ALA A 115 11.96 1.97 3.31
CA ALA A 115 12.44 0.61 3.12
C ALA A 115 12.75 0.28 1.64
N VAL A 116 11.94 0.79 0.71
CA VAL A 116 12.16 0.58 -0.72
C VAL A 116 13.41 1.33 -1.19
N THR A 117 13.63 2.56 -0.75
CA THR A 117 14.79 3.38 -1.18
C THR A 117 16.13 2.88 -0.63
N THR A 118 16.14 2.09 0.44
CA THR A 118 17.34 1.38 0.90
C THR A 118 17.72 0.19 0.01
N ILE A 119 16.76 -0.34 -0.77
CA ILE A 119 16.94 -1.52 -1.65
C ILE A 119 17.08 -1.10 -3.12
N LEU A 120 16.20 -0.22 -3.59
CA LEU A 120 16.14 0.27 -4.96
C LEU A 120 16.73 1.68 -5.07
N TRP A 121 17.86 1.80 -5.77
CA TRP A 121 18.53 3.10 -5.98
C TRP A 121 18.28 3.73 -7.36
N GLU A 122 17.83 2.97 -8.37
CA GLU A 122 17.62 3.44 -9.74
C GLU A 122 16.23 3.02 -10.25
N GLY A 123 15.55 3.89 -11.00
CA GLY A 123 14.31 3.55 -11.73
C GLY A 123 13.01 3.51 -10.90
N TRP A 124 13.09 3.53 -9.57
CA TRP A 124 11.99 3.85 -8.66
C TRP A 124 11.73 5.37 -8.65
N SER A 125 10.46 5.78 -8.75
CA SER A 125 10.06 7.16 -8.55
C SER A 125 9.44 7.35 -7.17
N GLU A 126 10.10 8.16 -6.32
CA GLU A 126 9.54 8.58 -5.02
C GLU A 126 8.32 9.49 -5.17
N ALA A 127 8.09 10.06 -6.36
CA ALA A 127 6.95 10.94 -6.59
C ALA A 127 5.64 10.18 -6.33
N PRO A 128 4.84 10.61 -5.34
CA PRO A 128 3.56 9.99 -5.06
C PRO A 128 2.61 10.28 -6.23
N ARG A 129 2.29 9.25 -7.01
CA ARG A 129 1.19 9.31 -7.97
C ARG A 129 -0.04 8.76 -7.28
N SER A 130 -0.96 9.64 -6.92
CA SER A 130 -2.27 9.26 -6.43
C SER A 130 -2.89 8.31 -7.44
N SER A 131 -3.37 7.16 -6.97
CA SER A 131 -3.98 6.14 -7.82
C SER A 131 -5.36 5.84 -7.26
N VAL A 132 -6.40 6.11 -8.04
CA VAL A 132 -7.76 5.64 -7.74
C VAL A 132 -7.75 4.14 -7.94
N MET A 133 -8.05 3.38 -6.88
CA MET A 133 -7.95 1.92 -6.90
C MET A 133 -9.14 1.28 -6.20
N GLY A 134 -9.61 0.14 -6.73
CA GLY A 134 -10.68 -0.68 -6.15
C GLY A 134 -12.08 -0.36 -6.67
N ARG A 135 -12.74 -1.39 -7.25
CA ARG A 135 -14.19 -1.45 -7.46
C ARG A 135 -14.72 -2.65 -6.68
N ARG A 136 -15.27 -2.44 -5.49
CA ARG A 136 -16.06 -3.51 -4.83
C ARG A 136 -17.51 -3.38 -5.27
N SER A 137 -18.05 -4.45 -5.86
CA SER A 137 -19.46 -4.49 -6.27
C SER A 137 -20.30 -5.09 -5.14
N ARG A 138 -20.97 -4.25 -4.36
CA ARG A 138 -22.13 -4.63 -3.54
C ARG A 138 -23.40 -4.08 -4.21
N PRO A 139 -24.57 -4.74 -4.16
CA PRO A 139 -25.79 -4.15 -4.69
C PRO A 139 -26.05 -2.79 -4.03
N PRO A 140 -26.49 -1.78 -4.81
CA PRO A 140 -26.71 -0.43 -4.30
C PRO A 140 -27.69 -0.44 -3.13
N GLY A 141 -27.29 0.22 -2.02
CA GLY A 141 -28.19 0.56 -0.92
C GLY A 141 -29.02 1.80 -1.27
N GLU A 142 -30.13 1.99 -0.55
CA GLU A 142 -31.13 3.05 -0.82
C GLU A 142 -30.70 4.48 -0.46
N ASP A 143 -29.51 4.69 0.12
CA ASP A 143 -29.04 6.01 0.56
C ASP A 143 -27.82 6.47 -0.26
N ASP A 144 -28.01 7.48 -1.11
CA ASP A 144 -27.02 8.04 -2.05
C ASP A 144 -26.19 9.17 -1.39
N THR A 145 -26.26 9.29 -0.06
CA THR A 145 -25.53 10.32 0.68
C THR A 145 -24.05 10.00 0.71
N LEU A 146 -23.23 10.96 0.28
CA LEU A 146 -21.78 10.86 0.30
C LEU A 146 -21.27 10.49 1.71
N GLU A 147 -20.47 9.43 1.80
CA GLU A 147 -19.76 9.02 3.01
C GLU A 147 -18.27 8.84 2.68
N LEU A 148 -17.42 9.62 3.33
CA LEU A 148 -15.98 9.62 3.18
C LEU A 148 -15.32 9.23 4.51
N VAL A 149 -14.32 8.36 4.44
CA VAL A 149 -13.49 7.98 5.58
C VAL A 149 -12.03 8.24 5.25
N VAL A 150 -11.32 8.93 6.13
CA VAL A 150 -9.89 9.22 5.97
C VAL A 150 -9.11 8.51 7.05
N TYR A 151 -8.33 7.51 6.66
CA TYR A 151 -7.43 6.80 7.56
C TYR A 151 -6.09 7.52 7.59
N ILE A 152 -5.69 7.97 8.77
CA ILE A 152 -4.49 8.78 8.97
C ILE A 152 -3.60 8.22 10.07
N SER A 153 -2.30 8.42 9.90
CA SER A 153 -1.32 8.35 10.99
C SER A 153 -0.85 9.77 11.28
N PRO A 154 -1.27 10.39 12.40
CA PRO A 154 -0.88 11.76 12.78
C PRO A 154 0.62 12.03 12.81
N SER A 155 1.44 11.01 13.06
CA SER A 155 2.90 11.12 13.02
C SER A 155 3.49 11.21 11.60
N SER A 156 2.71 10.93 10.55
CA SER A 156 3.15 11.04 9.16
C SER A 156 2.99 12.45 8.59
N HIS A 157 4.02 12.98 7.91
CA HIS A 157 3.92 14.29 7.26
C HIS A 157 2.93 14.29 6.09
N LEU A 158 2.71 13.13 5.46
CA LEU A 158 1.78 12.98 4.36
C LEU A 158 0.33 13.15 4.80
N THR A 159 0.00 12.88 6.07
CA THR A 159 -1.32 13.14 6.65
C THR A 159 -1.68 14.62 6.55
N ALA A 160 -0.75 15.52 6.91
CA ALA A 160 -1.00 16.96 6.84
C ALA A 160 -1.21 17.43 5.40
N VAL A 161 -0.46 16.87 4.44
CA VAL A 161 -0.64 17.15 3.00
C VAL A 161 -2.01 16.68 2.53
N ALA A 162 -2.37 15.43 2.84
CA ALA A 162 -3.64 14.82 2.46
C ALA A 162 -4.85 15.59 3.01
N LEU A 163 -4.87 15.91 4.31
CA LEU A 163 -5.96 16.65 4.94
C LEU A 163 -6.10 18.07 4.36
N LYS A 164 -4.99 18.76 4.09
CA LYS A 164 -5.03 20.08 3.44
C LYS A 164 -5.66 20.00 2.04
N ARG A 165 -5.32 18.98 1.25
CA ARG A 165 -5.87 18.77 -0.09
C ARG A 165 -7.36 18.46 -0.04
N LEU A 166 -7.77 17.60 0.90
CA LEU A 166 -9.18 17.32 1.10
C LEU A 166 -9.96 18.57 1.51
N ALA A 167 -9.38 19.42 2.37
CA ALA A 167 -9.98 20.70 2.76
C ALA A 167 -10.19 21.62 1.56
N GLU A 168 -9.23 21.68 0.64
CA GLU A 168 -9.31 22.45 -0.61
C GLU A 168 -10.42 21.92 -1.54
N VAL A 169 -10.67 20.61 -1.57
CA VAL A 169 -11.74 20.00 -2.39
C VAL A 169 -13.12 20.19 -1.78
N LEU A 170 -13.23 20.09 -0.44
CA LEU A 170 -14.50 20.23 0.28
C LEU A 170 -14.90 21.68 0.57
N ASP A 171 -14.03 22.65 0.30
CA ASP A 171 -14.21 24.07 0.66
C ASP A 171 -14.49 24.26 2.16
N GLY A 172 -13.72 23.58 3.02
CA GLY A 172 -13.90 23.60 4.47
C GLY A 172 -12.98 22.63 5.21
N ASP A 173 -12.95 22.69 6.54
CA ASP A 173 -12.20 21.72 7.34
C ASP A 173 -12.85 20.33 7.23
N PRO A 174 -12.13 19.29 6.79
CA PRO A 174 -12.66 17.93 6.73
C PRO A 174 -13.16 17.42 8.08
N ALA A 175 -12.63 17.91 9.21
CA ALA A 175 -13.09 17.53 10.54
C ALA A 175 -14.49 18.05 10.86
N ASP A 176 -14.93 19.14 10.23
CA ASP A 176 -16.24 19.77 10.42
C ASP A 176 -17.26 19.32 9.35
N HIS A 177 -16.83 18.56 8.33
CA HIS A 177 -17.66 18.19 7.20
C HIS A 177 -18.55 16.97 7.54
N PRO A 178 -19.89 17.03 7.38
CA PRO A 178 -20.81 15.99 7.84
C PRO A 178 -20.65 14.65 7.11
N ALA A 179 -20.14 14.67 5.88
CA ALA A 179 -19.85 13.46 5.10
C ALA A 179 -18.49 12.84 5.43
N VAL A 180 -17.63 13.48 6.23
CA VAL A 180 -16.26 13.03 6.45
C VAL A 180 -16.09 12.48 7.86
N ARG A 181 -15.46 11.32 7.95
CA ARG A 181 -15.00 10.73 9.20
C ARG A 181 -13.49 10.52 9.14
N ILE A 182 -12.77 11.04 10.13
CA ILE A 182 -11.31 10.87 10.24
C ILE A 182 -11.03 9.76 11.25
N VAL A 183 -10.26 8.76 10.83
CA VAL A 183 -9.84 7.61 11.65
C VAL A 183 -8.34 7.73 11.92
N ASN A 184 -7.99 7.87 13.19
CA ASN A 184 -6.60 7.89 13.65
C ASN A 184 -6.12 6.48 13.96
N ILE A 185 -5.22 5.93 13.13
CA ILE A 185 -4.71 4.57 13.32
C ILE A 185 -3.67 4.43 14.45
N GLU A 186 -3.29 5.54 15.11
CA GLU A 186 -2.42 5.50 16.28
C GLU A 186 -3.20 5.27 17.58
N THR A 187 -4.54 5.25 17.53
CA THR A 187 -5.37 4.76 18.65
C THR A 187 -5.70 3.29 18.45
N PRO A 188 -5.87 2.49 19.54
CA PRO A 188 -6.26 1.09 19.43
C PRO A 188 -7.54 0.88 18.62
N GLU A 189 -8.55 1.72 18.82
CA GLU A 189 -9.84 1.61 18.13
C GLU A 189 -9.71 1.92 16.63
N GLY A 190 -8.94 2.94 16.28
CA GLY A 190 -8.75 3.31 14.87
C GLY A 190 -7.87 2.31 14.12
N LEU A 191 -6.87 1.72 14.79
CA LEU A 191 -6.06 0.64 14.24
C LEU A 191 -6.88 -0.62 13.97
N ASP A 192 -7.73 -1.00 14.93
CA ASP A 192 -8.63 -2.13 14.82
C ASP A 192 -9.60 -1.94 13.64
N GLU A 193 -10.23 -0.77 13.56
CA GLU A 193 -11.13 -0.43 12.46
C GLU A 193 -10.43 -0.46 11.09
N ALA A 194 -9.25 0.17 10.97
CA ALA A 194 -8.48 0.19 9.74
C ALA A 194 -8.08 -1.21 9.29
N SER A 195 -7.74 -2.09 10.24
CA SER A 195 -7.41 -3.49 9.96
C SER A 195 -8.63 -4.27 9.47
N HIS A 196 -9.79 -4.10 10.11
CA HIS A 196 -11.04 -4.73 9.68
C HIS A 196 -11.50 -4.28 8.28
N GLU A 197 -11.18 -3.04 7.90
CA GLU A 197 -11.55 -2.47 6.60
C GLU A 197 -10.50 -2.74 5.51
N GLY A 198 -9.41 -3.46 5.83
CA GLY A 198 -8.39 -3.85 4.86
C GLY A 198 -7.48 -2.69 4.43
N VAL A 199 -7.31 -1.68 5.29
CA VAL A 199 -6.47 -0.51 4.97
C VAL A 199 -5.00 -0.92 4.99
N LEU A 200 -4.37 -0.95 3.83
CA LEU A 200 -2.95 -1.25 3.69
C LEU A 200 -2.03 -0.08 4.04
N PHE A 201 -2.43 1.13 3.68
CA PHE A 201 -1.56 2.30 3.70
C PHE A 201 -2.19 3.49 4.40
N THR A 202 -1.35 4.36 4.96
CA THR A 202 -1.77 5.71 5.39
C THR A 202 -0.91 6.82 4.79
N PRO A 203 -1.51 7.98 4.48
CA PRO A 203 -2.95 8.26 4.53
C PRO A 203 -3.73 7.58 3.38
N THR A 204 -4.99 7.23 3.63
CA THR A 204 -5.92 6.67 2.64
C THR A 204 -7.27 7.35 2.76
N LEU A 205 -7.79 7.87 1.65
CA LEU A 205 -9.16 8.36 1.53
C LEU A 205 -10.03 7.26 0.92
N GLU A 206 -11.09 6.95 1.61
CA GLU A 206 -12.13 6.04 1.17
C GLU A 206 -13.43 6.80 0.91
N ARG A 207 -14.08 6.50 -0.20
CA ARG A 207 -15.51 6.78 -0.39
C ARG A 207 -16.30 5.50 -0.16
N ARG A 208 -17.09 5.49 0.92
CA ARG A 208 -17.96 4.37 1.30
C ARG A 208 -19.30 4.41 0.59
N ALA A 209 -19.81 5.61 0.37
CA ALA A 209 -21.06 5.86 -0.34
C ALA A 209 -20.93 7.13 -1.21
N PRO A 210 -21.64 7.20 -2.36
CA PRO A 210 -22.47 6.13 -2.90
C PRO A 210 -21.66 4.96 -3.47
N GLU A 211 -22.30 3.83 -3.74
CA GLU A 211 -21.62 2.65 -4.28
C GLU A 211 -21.19 2.87 -5.75
N PRO A 212 -20.15 2.16 -6.25
CA PRO A 212 -19.28 1.22 -5.54
C PRO A 212 -18.26 1.93 -4.65
N ARG A 213 -17.90 1.34 -3.49
CA ARG A 213 -16.76 1.81 -2.68
C ARG A 213 -15.51 2.03 -3.54
N ALA A 214 -14.77 3.10 -3.25
CA ALA A 214 -13.55 3.44 -3.96
C ALA A 214 -12.50 4.04 -3.02
N TRP A 215 -11.22 3.77 -3.30
CA TRP A 215 -10.11 4.23 -2.48
C TRP A 215 -9.14 5.10 -3.27
N LEU A 216 -8.54 6.05 -2.55
CA LEU A 216 -7.44 6.87 -3.01
C LEU A 216 -6.33 6.83 -1.95
N VAL A 217 -5.23 6.18 -2.30
CA VAL A 217 -4.11 5.95 -1.39
C VAL A 217 -3.00 6.97 -1.63
N GLY A 218 -2.41 7.45 -0.54
CA GLY A 218 -1.26 8.34 -0.53
C GLY A 218 -1.62 9.78 -0.21
N ASP A 219 -0.73 10.69 -0.57
CA ASP A 219 -0.78 12.10 -0.16
C ASP A 219 -1.90 12.95 -0.78
N LEU A 220 -2.81 12.32 -1.52
CA LEU A 220 -3.96 12.96 -2.18
C LEU A 220 -3.56 14.16 -3.06
N THR A 221 -2.32 14.19 -3.59
CA THR A 221 -1.81 15.35 -4.34
C THR A 221 -2.45 15.54 -5.71
N ASP A 222 -2.99 14.50 -6.31
CA ASP A 222 -3.83 14.61 -7.50
C ASP A 222 -5.23 15.10 -7.10
N THR A 223 -5.39 16.43 -7.08
CA THR A 223 -6.67 17.07 -6.75
C THR A 223 -7.79 16.66 -7.69
N ASP A 224 -7.48 16.32 -8.95
CA ASP A 224 -8.48 15.83 -9.90
C ASP A 224 -8.95 14.42 -9.52
N ALA A 225 -8.04 13.55 -9.06
CA ALA A 225 -8.39 12.23 -8.53
C ALA A 225 -9.21 12.32 -7.23
N VAL A 226 -8.84 13.23 -6.31
CA VAL A 226 -9.62 13.47 -5.08
C VAL A 226 -11.01 13.98 -5.44
N ARG A 227 -11.10 14.97 -6.33
CA ARG A 227 -12.38 15.53 -6.79
C ARG A 227 -13.23 14.47 -7.48
N ALA A 228 -12.64 13.68 -8.37
CA ALA A 228 -13.34 12.60 -9.07
C ALA A 228 -13.83 11.49 -8.13
N LEU A 229 -13.20 11.32 -6.97
CA LEU A 229 -13.71 10.44 -5.92
C LEU A 229 -14.88 11.11 -5.18
N VAL A 230 -14.74 12.36 -4.75
CA VAL A 230 -15.71 13.06 -3.89
C VAL A 230 -17.00 13.44 -4.63
N GLU A 231 -16.92 13.86 -5.89
CA GLU A 231 -18.06 14.41 -6.66
C GLU A 231 -18.88 13.33 -7.41
N ARG A 232 -18.59 12.04 -7.17
CA ARG A 232 -19.16 10.91 -7.90
C ARG A 232 -20.33 10.22 -7.23
#